data_AF-A0A7T5JQP3-F1
#
_entry.id   AF-A0A7T5JQP3-F1
#
_cell.length_a   1.000
_cell.length_b   1.000
_cell.length_c   1.000
_cell.angle_alpha   90.00
_cell.angle_beta   90.00
_cell.angle_gamma   90.00
#
_symmetry.space_group_name_H-M   'P 1'
#
loop_
_entity.id
_entity.type
_entity.pdbx_description
1 polymer ?
#
loop_
_entity_poly.entity_id
_entity_poly.type
_entity_poly.pdbx_seq_one_letter_code
_entity_poly.pdbx_strand_id
1 'polypeptide(L)'
;MKIRSTNISALTVGGKIQIIALSKRLVQHPDWYTLLDTIYRDPRLTINARIVVVDGPLHEIFHLNPPDKPRLPIHLTQLLDTANRRNLTVKTSALELQRMMNDKGTTPVVTEFKKVILRFGKKGELTIVSKIPDHLNKNRWLKPLLSYFVKYVDKEVKTSYQDNQFHFDVELKMEISISERYSSFDVATHKKELEQVLEKDLSQRYQKLIATFQKHQVDPVGFGVYARAYQYKEWKKVEEDWPKAFAHAKVRIKPIVSIKGFGVIE
;
A
#
# COMPACT_ATOMS: atom_id res chain seq x y z
N MET A 1 44.66 -11.80 -20.99
CA MET A 1 43.45 -11.79 -21.83
C MET A 1 42.75 -10.44 -21.64
N LYS A 2 42.90 -9.50 -22.59
CA LYS A 2 42.27 -8.17 -22.52
C LYS A 2 40.76 -8.34 -22.70
N ILE A 3 39.99 -8.03 -21.65
CA ILE A 3 38.52 -7.94 -21.75
C ILE A 3 38.22 -6.72 -22.62
N ARG A 4 37.74 -6.95 -23.83
CA ARG A 4 37.28 -5.90 -24.74
C ARG A 4 36.19 -5.09 -24.03
N SER A 5 36.43 -3.79 -23.85
CA SER A 5 35.39 -2.85 -23.46
C SER A 5 34.38 -2.76 -24.59
N THR A 6 33.24 -3.42 -24.45
CA THR A 6 32.11 -3.20 -25.34
C THR A 6 31.59 -1.79 -25.10
N ASN A 7 31.98 -0.84 -25.94
CA ASN A 7 31.34 0.46 -26.05
C ASN A 7 29.90 0.21 -26.53
N ILE A 8 28.98 0.05 -25.59
CA ILE A 8 27.55 0.09 -25.89
C ILE A 8 27.26 1.58 -26.12
N SER A 9 26.99 1.95 -27.37
CA SER A 9 26.33 3.21 -27.70
C SER A 9 24.96 3.20 -27.02
N ALA A 10 24.89 3.71 -25.79
CA ALA A 10 23.70 3.70 -24.96
C ALA A 10 22.72 4.76 -25.48
N LEU A 11 22.10 4.49 -26.63
CA LEU A 11 20.83 5.13 -26.97
C LEU A 11 19.84 4.63 -25.93
N THR A 12 19.49 5.50 -24.98
CA THR A 12 18.40 5.28 -24.04
C THR A 12 17.11 5.16 -24.85
N VAL A 13 16.71 3.93 -25.16
CA VAL A 13 15.42 3.68 -25.80
C VAL A 13 14.36 3.81 -24.72
N GLY A 14 13.50 4.82 -24.85
CA GLY A 14 12.41 5.13 -23.92
C GLY A 14 11.53 3.93 -23.53
N GLY A 15 11.38 2.96 -24.43
CA GLY A 15 10.58 1.76 -24.22
C GLY A 15 11.11 0.79 -23.16
N LYS A 16 12.32 1.02 -22.61
CA LYS A 16 12.94 0.18 -21.58
C LYS A 16 12.95 0.81 -20.18
N ILE A 17 12.34 1.98 -19.98
CA ILE A 17 12.29 2.64 -18.67
C ILE A 17 11.48 1.78 -17.70
N GLN A 18 12.07 1.38 -16.57
CA GLN A 18 11.38 0.57 -15.56
C GLN A 18 10.78 1.41 -14.43
N ILE A 19 11.47 2.50 -14.07
CA ILE A 19 11.14 3.35 -12.93
C ILE A 19 11.37 4.81 -13.31
N ILE A 20 10.43 5.66 -12.94
CA ILE A 20 10.52 7.11 -12.95
C ILE A 20 10.58 7.54 -11.48
N ALA A 21 11.71 8.07 -11.06
CA ALA A 21 11.93 8.51 -9.69
C ALA A 21 11.78 10.03 -9.59
N LEU A 22 10.87 10.50 -8.74
CA LEU A 22 10.57 11.90 -8.51
C LEU A 22 11.03 12.28 -7.12
N SER A 23 11.66 13.44 -6.95
CA SER A 23 11.98 13.91 -5.59
C SER A 23 10.72 14.32 -4.84
N LYS A 24 10.69 14.13 -3.52
CA LYS A 24 9.59 14.59 -2.66
C LYS A 24 9.32 16.09 -2.79
N ARG A 25 10.38 16.89 -2.91
CA ARG A 25 10.28 18.34 -3.15
C ARG A 25 9.58 18.65 -4.48
N LEU A 26 9.83 17.85 -5.52
CA LEU A 26 9.21 18.04 -6.82
C LEU A 26 7.70 17.80 -6.73
N VAL A 27 7.25 16.70 -6.15
CA VAL A 27 5.81 16.37 -6.07
C VAL A 27 5.00 17.30 -5.16
N GLN A 28 5.65 18.12 -4.34
CA GLN A 28 5.02 19.16 -3.54
C GLN A 28 4.79 20.46 -4.31
N HIS A 29 5.40 20.61 -5.49
CA HIS A 29 5.19 21.78 -6.34
C HIS A 29 3.85 21.66 -7.08
N PRO A 30 2.98 22.68 -7.14
CA PRO A 30 1.65 22.58 -7.76
C PRO A 30 1.64 21.97 -9.17
N ASP A 31 2.57 22.41 -10.03
CA ASP A 31 2.61 21.99 -11.44
C ASP A 31 3.46 20.75 -11.72
N TRP A 32 3.89 20.02 -10.70
CA TRP A 32 4.82 18.89 -10.86
C TRP A 32 4.38 17.86 -11.89
N TYR A 33 3.06 17.64 -11.99
CA TYR A 33 2.47 16.63 -12.84
C TYR A 33 2.57 16.98 -14.34
N THR A 34 2.64 18.27 -14.68
CA THR A 34 2.81 18.72 -16.07
C THR A 34 4.11 18.22 -16.68
N LEU A 35 5.14 17.96 -15.86
CA LEU A 35 6.42 17.39 -16.30
C LEU A 35 6.30 15.96 -16.80
N LEU A 36 5.22 15.25 -16.45
CA LEU A 36 4.97 13.89 -16.93
C LEU A 36 4.24 13.86 -18.28
N ASP A 37 3.78 15.01 -18.81
CA ASP A 37 3.00 15.07 -20.06
C ASP A 37 3.73 14.42 -21.24
N THR A 38 5.05 14.64 -21.35
CA THR A 38 5.88 14.00 -22.39
C THR A 38 5.85 12.48 -22.30
N ILE A 39 5.84 11.92 -21.09
CA ILE A 39 5.79 10.46 -20.86
C ILE A 39 4.48 9.87 -21.37
N TYR A 40 3.39 10.63 -21.30
CA TYR A 40 2.07 10.20 -21.73
C TYR A 40 1.82 10.40 -23.23
N ARG A 41 2.49 11.36 -23.86
CA ARG A 41 2.27 11.72 -25.28
C ARG A 41 3.24 11.05 -26.24
N ASP A 42 4.44 10.68 -25.81
CA ASP A 42 5.41 10.03 -26.69
C ASP A 42 5.21 8.50 -26.67
N PRO A 43 4.77 7.87 -27.78
CA PRO A 43 4.56 6.42 -27.84
C PRO A 43 5.85 5.60 -27.69
N ARG A 44 7.03 6.24 -27.78
CA ARG A 44 8.33 5.60 -27.56
C ARG A 44 8.65 5.46 -26.06
N LEU A 45 7.94 6.16 -25.18
CA LEU A 45 8.10 6.06 -23.73
C LEU A 45 7.13 5.01 -23.17
N THR A 46 7.58 4.25 -22.18
CA THR A 46 6.74 3.20 -21.57
C THR A 46 5.92 3.74 -20.40
N ILE A 47 4.60 3.74 -20.57
CA ILE A 47 3.61 4.10 -19.53
C ILE A 47 3.53 3.07 -18.39
N ASN A 48 4.15 1.90 -18.57
CA ASN A 48 4.25 0.86 -17.54
C ASN A 48 5.40 1.09 -16.55
N ALA A 49 6.23 2.12 -16.77
CA ALA A 49 7.25 2.52 -15.82
C ALA A 49 6.60 2.86 -14.45
N ARG A 50 7.24 2.44 -13.37
CA ARG A 50 6.74 2.67 -12.00
C ARG A 50 7.10 4.07 -11.54
N ILE A 51 6.13 4.78 -10.98
CA ILE A 51 6.37 6.09 -10.35
C ILE A 51 6.73 5.86 -8.89
N VAL A 52 7.88 6.40 -8.48
CA VAL A 52 8.30 6.40 -7.08
C VAL A 52 8.70 7.79 -6.63
N VAL A 53 8.31 8.16 -5.43
CA VAL A 53 8.74 9.40 -4.77
C VAL A 53 9.93 9.10 -3.89
N VAL A 54 10.94 9.95 -3.93
CA VAL A 54 12.19 9.76 -3.19
C VAL A 54 12.30 10.85 -2.13
N ASP A 55 12.35 10.44 -0.87
CA ASP A 55 12.61 11.31 0.27
C ASP A 55 14.14 11.39 0.50
N GLY A 56 14.78 12.34 -0.19
CA GLY A 56 16.22 12.59 -0.15
C GLY A 56 16.81 13.01 -1.51
N PRO A 57 18.14 13.21 -1.59
CA PRO A 57 18.80 13.59 -2.84
C PRO A 57 18.75 12.44 -3.86
N LEU A 58 18.20 12.72 -5.05
CA LEU A 58 17.96 11.68 -6.07
C LEU A 58 19.26 11.04 -6.60
N HIS A 59 20.35 11.82 -6.68
CA HIS A 59 21.66 11.33 -7.13
C HIS A 59 22.20 10.19 -6.25
N GLU A 60 21.84 10.15 -4.96
CA GLU A 60 22.26 9.08 -4.06
C GLU A 60 21.69 7.72 -4.49
N ILE A 61 20.50 7.69 -5.10
CA ILE A 61 19.90 6.46 -5.62
C ILE A 61 20.65 5.99 -6.86
N PHE A 62 20.97 6.90 -7.78
CA PHE A 62 21.66 6.56 -9.02
C PHE A 62 23.09 6.05 -8.80
N HIS A 63 23.71 6.41 -7.67
CA HIS A 63 25.03 5.91 -7.27
C HIS A 63 24.99 4.61 -6.46
N LEU A 64 23.80 4.03 -6.22
CA LEU A 64 23.71 2.71 -5.60
C LEU A 64 24.18 1.65 -6.60
N ASN A 65 25.39 1.14 -6.38
CA ASN A 65 25.93 0.01 -7.13
C ASN A 65 26.45 -1.08 -6.18
N PRO A 66 25.56 -1.86 -5.55
CA PRO A 66 25.97 -2.94 -4.67
C PRO A 66 26.59 -4.08 -5.53
N PRO A 67 27.77 -4.62 -5.15
CA PRO A 67 28.52 -5.57 -5.98
C PRO A 67 27.75 -6.86 -6.29
N ASP A 68 26.89 -7.31 -5.36
CA ASP A 68 26.14 -8.58 -5.48
C ASP A 68 24.68 -8.40 -5.95
N LYS A 69 24.37 -7.28 -6.63
CA LYS A 69 23.02 -6.97 -7.08
C LYS A 69 22.96 -6.80 -8.60
N PRO A 70 21.80 -7.12 -9.22
CA PRO A 70 21.60 -6.81 -10.63
C PRO A 70 21.64 -5.29 -10.85
N ARG A 71 21.65 -4.88 -12.12
CA ARG A 71 21.59 -3.45 -12.51
C ARG A 71 20.51 -2.71 -11.71
N LEU A 72 20.82 -1.48 -11.30
CA LEU A 72 19.99 -0.68 -10.40
C LEU A 72 18.49 -0.66 -10.75
N PRO A 73 18.04 -0.45 -12.01
CA PRO A 73 16.62 -0.48 -12.34
C PRO A 73 15.94 -1.81 -12.01
N ILE A 74 16.61 -2.93 -12.30
CA ILE A 74 16.11 -4.28 -12.00
C ILE A 74 16.05 -4.48 -10.49
N HIS A 75 17.11 -4.07 -9.79
CA HIS A 75 17.18 -4.18 -8.35
C HIS A 75 16.04 -3.41 -7.65
N LEU A 76 15.84 -2.14 -8.02
CA LEU A 76 14.77 -1.30 -7.47
C LEU A 76 13.38 -1.86 -7.82
N THR A 77 13.21 -2.39 -9.04
CA THR A 77 11.96 -3.01 -9.48
C THR A 77 11.65 -4.25 -8.63
N GLN A 78 12.63 -5.11 -8.40
CA GLN A 78 12.50 -6.29 -7.52
C GLN A 78 12.21 -5.90 -6.07
N LEU A 79 12.84 -4.83 -5.56
CA LEU A 79 12.55 -4.30 -4.22
C LEU A 79 11.09 -3.83 -4.11
N LEU A 80 10.60 -3.07 -5.09
CA LEU A 80 9.20 -2.64 -5.14
C LEU A 80 8.23 -3.82 -5.22
N ASP A 81 8.51 -4.80 -6.07
CA ASP A 81 7.65 -5.98 -6.21
C ASP A 81 7.62 -6.79 -4.92
N THR A 82 8.78 -6.97 -4.29
CA THR A 82 8.89 -7.68 -3.01
C THR A 82 8.16 -6.91 -1.92
N ALA A 83 8.32 -5.58 -1.84
CA ALA A 83 7.65 -4.74 -0.86
C ALA A 83 6.13 -4.74 -1.07
N ASN A 84 5.65 -4.64 -2.31
CA ASN A 84 4.23 -4.68 -2.64
C ASN A 84 3.61 -6.06 -2.33
N ARG A 85 4.26 -7.16 -2.71
CA ARG A 85 3.83 -8.53 -2.35
C ARG A 85 3.75 -8.75 -0.84
N ARG A 86 4.56 -8.02 -0.06
CA ARG A 86 4.58 -8.07 1.41
C ARG A 86 3.67 -7.02 2.07
N ASN A 87 2.79 -6.38 1.30
CA ASN A 87 1.86 -5.35 1.77
C ASN A 87 2.55 -4.12 2.42
N LEU A 88 3.81 -3.84 2.05
CA LEU A 88 4.57 -2.70 2.58
C LEU A 88 4.37 -1.42 1.79
N THR A 89 3.98 -1.51 0.52
CA THR A 89 3.82 -0.35 -0.36
C THR A 89 2.84 -0.61 -1.51
N VAL A 90 2.40 0.45 -2.16
CA VAL A 90 1.56 0.42 -3.37
C VAL A 90 2.40 0.42 -4.64
N LYS A 91 2.00 -0.33 -5.66
CA LYS A 91 2.69 -0.34 -6.95
C LYS A 91 1.90 0.49 -7.97
N THR A 92 2.40 1.69 -8.26
CA THR A 92 1.76 2.64 -9.17
C THR A 92 2.62 2.82 -10.43
N SER A 93 2.07 2.49 -11.60
CA SER A 93 2.70 2.82 -12.89
C SER A 93 2.36 4.24 -13.32
N ALA A 94 3.06 4.78 -14.33
CA ALA A 94 2.72 6.07 -14.92
C ALA A 94 1.28 6.07 -15.46
N LEU A 95 0.84 4.97 -16.10
CA LEU A 95 -0.54 4.78 -16.55
C LEU A 95 -1.55 4.82 -15.39
N GLU A 96 -1.30 4.08 -14.31
CA GLU A 96 -2.21 4.07 -13.16
C GLU A 96 -2.24 5.42 -12.45
N LEU A 97 -1.09 6.10 -12.34
CA LEU A 97 -1.05 7.47 -11.85
C LEU A 97 -1.89 8.39 -12.74
N GLN A 98 -1.75 8.32 -14.07
CA GLN A 98 -2.53 9.13 -15.00
C GLN A 98 -4.04 8.89 -14.85
N ARG A 99 -4.43 7.62 -14.68
CA ARG A 99 -5.83 7.25 -14.39
C ARG A 99 -6.31 7.91 -13.11
N MET A 100 -5.57 7.79 -12.01
CA MET A 100 -5.95 8.40 -10.72
C MET A 100 -5.97 9.93 -10.78
N MET A 101 -5.01 10.56 -11.47
CA MET A 101 -4.95 12.02 -11.61
C MET A 101 -6.13 12.57 -12.43
N ASN A 102 -6.67 11.77 -13.35
CA ASN A 102 -7.83 12.15 -14.17
C ASN A 102 -9.17 11.68 -13.55
N ASP A 103 -9.14 10.83 -12.52
CA ASP A 103 -10.32 10.31 -11.87
C ASP A 103 -10.72 11.20 -10.69
N LYS A 104 -11.93 11.76 -10.77
CA LYS A 104 -12.45 12.66 -9.75
C LYS A 104 -12.85 11.95 -8.45
N GLY A 105 -12.96 10.63 -8.46
CA GLY A 105 -13.42 9.80 -7.35
C GLY A 105 -12.31 9.16 -6.50
N THR A 106 -11.06 9.62 -6.60
CA THR A 106 -9.95 9.01 -5.87
C THR A 106 -8.84 10.01 -5.56
N THR A 107 -8.00 9.70 -4.57
CA THR A 107 -6.76 10.42 -4.31
C THR A 107 -5.57 9.59 -4.82
N PRO A 108 -4.73 10.15 -5.71
CA PRO A 108 -3.55 9.46 -6.23
C PRO A 108 -2.58 9.02 -5.13
N VAL A 109 -2.11 7.77 -5.22
CA VAL A 109 -1.13 7.19 -4.29
C VAL A 109 0.09 6.63 -5.02
N VAL A 110 1.27 6.83 -4.46
CA VAL A 110 2.55 6.36 -5.01
C VAL A 110 3.47 5.87 -3.88
N THR A 111 4.40 4.98 -4.19
CA THR A 111 5.42 4.55 -3.21
C THR A 111 6.35 5.71 -2.87
N GLU A 112 6.60 5.92 -1.57
CA GLU A 112 7.72 6.74 -1.09
C GLU A 112 8.92 5.84 -0.74
N PHE A 113 10.06 6.09 -1.37
CA PHE A 113 11.35 5.51 -1.03
C PHE A 113 12.09 6.37 -0.02
N LYS A 114 12.43 5.76 1.12
CA LYS A 114 13.35 6.31 2.11
C LYS A 114 14.72 5.65 1.99
N LYS A 115 15.79 6.44 2.14
CA LYS A 115 17.20 6.01 2.07
C LYS A 115 17.52 4.73 2.86
N VAL A 116 16.93 4.56 4.05
CA VAL A 116 17.13 3.39 4.92
C VAL A 116 16.62 2.08 4.28
N ILE A 117 15.52 2.13 3.52
CA ILE A 117 14.91 0.96 2.88
C ILE A 117 15.79 0.44 1.73
N LEU A 118 16.47 1.35 1.03
CA LEU A 118 17.33 1.03 -0.11
C LEU A 118 18.63 0.31 0.31
N ARG A 119 19.15 0.57 1.52
CA ARG A 119 20.40 -0.03 2.01
C ARG A 119 20.20 -1.41 2.64
N PHE A 120 19.08 -1.63 3.34
CA PHE A 120 18.90 -2.81 4.18
C PHE A 120 17.82 -3.78 3.70
N GLY A 121 17.10 -3.45 2.62
CA GLY A 121 16.09 -4.30 1.99
C GLY A 121 15.34 -5.17 2.99
N LYS A 122 14.38 -4.58 3.74
CA LYS A 122 13.70 -5.27 4.84
C LYS A 122 13.31 -6.70 4.43
N LYS A 123 13.92 -7.70 5.09
CA LYS A 123 13.54 -9.10 4.98
C LYS A 123 12.40 -9.36 5.98
N GLY A 124 11.28 -9.90 5.52
CA GLY A 124 10.09 -10.18 6.33
C GLY A 124 8.82 -9.49 5.80
N GLU A 125 7.66 -10.08 6.08
CA GLU A 125 6.35 -9.49 5.83
C GLU A 125 6.07 -8.32 6.77
N LEU A 126 5.12 -7.45 6.41
CA LEU A 126 4.65 -6.44 7.34
C LEU A 126 3.87 -7.11 8.48
N THR A 127 4.47 -7.11 9.66
CA THR A 127 3.83 -7.61 10.86
C THR A 127 3.04 -6.51 11.56
N ILE A 128 1.82 -6.85 11.95
CA ILE A 128 0.97 -6.07 12.84
C ILE A 128 1.11 -6.66 14.24
N VAL A 129 1.25 -5.78 15.23
CA VAL A 129 1.27 -6.16 16.64
C VAL A 129 -0.01 -5.67 17.30
N SER A 130 -0.75 -6.61 17.89
CA SER A 130 -1.99 -6.35 18.62
C SER A 130 -1.85 -6.77 20.08
N LYS A 131 -2.44 -5.98 20.99
CA LYS A 131 -2.55 -6.36 22.40
C LYS A 131 -3.64 -7.43 22.53
N ILE A 132 -3.35 -8.50 23.26
CA ILE A 132 -4.31 -9.55 23.58
C ILE A 132 -4.67 -9.52 25.08
N PRO A 133 -5.82 -10.07 25.48
CA PRO A 133 -6.23 -10.14 26.87
C PRO A 133 -5.23 -10.85 27.78
N ASP A 134 -5.07 -10.36 29.01
CA ASP A 134 -4.09 -10.89 29.98
C ASP A 134 -4.40 -12.34 30.39
N HIS A 135 -5.67 -12.76 30.41
CA HIS A 135 -6.04 -14.13 30.79
C HIS A 135 -5.63 -15.19 29.76
N LEU A 136 -5.37 -14.78 28.51
CA LEU A 136 -4.81 -15.66 27.49
C LEU A 136 -3.30 -15.89 27.70
N ASN A 137 -2.66 -15.04 28.50
CA ASN A 137 -1.22 -15.04 28.72
C ASN A 137 -0.80 -15.97 29.84
N LYS A 138 -0.16 -17.09 29.52
CA LYS A 138 0.37 -18.01 30.54
C LYS A 138 1.63 -17.48 31.24
N ASN A 139 2.28 -16.43 30.73
CA ASN A 139 3.50 -15.86 31.31
C ASN A 139 3.29 -14.39 31.70
N ARG A 140 3.07 -14.17 33.00
CA ARG A 140 2.86 -12.84 33.60
C ARG A 140 4.02 -11.87 33.40
N TRP A 141 5.23 -12.35 33.09
CA TRP A 141 6.41 -11.52 32.85
C TRP A 141 6.51 -11.03 31.40
N LEU A 142 5.83 -11.69 30.46
CA LEU A 142 5.81 -11.30 29.06
C LEU A 142 4.60 -10.42 28.78
N LYS A 143 4.78 -9.34 28.01
CA LYS A 143 3.66 -8.50 27.56
C LYS A 143 2.74 -9.31 26.65
N PRO A 144 1.41 -9.16 26.78
CA PRO A 144 0.45 -9.91 25.97
C PRO A 144 0.32 -9.28 24.58
N LEU A 145 1.34 -9.46 23.75
CA LEU A 145 1.40 -8.94 22.39
C LEU A 145 1.40 -10.12 21.42
N LEU A 146 0.52 -10.06 20.43
CA LEU A 146 0.48 -11.00 19.31
C LEU A 146 0.98 -10.30 18.05
N SER A 147 1.93 -10.96 17.42
CA SER A 147 2.64 -10.52 16.23
C SER A 147 2.20 -11.39 15.06
N TYR A 148 1.54 -10.80 14.06
CA TYR A 148 0.99 -11.53 12.91
C TYR A 148 1.12 -10.72 11.62
N PHE A 149 1.11 -11.41 10.49
CA PHE A 149 1.07 -10.80 9.17
C PHE A 149 -0.13 -11.34 8.39
N VAL A 150 -0.57 -10.54 7.42
CA VAL A 150 -1.70 -10.87 6.54
C VAL A 150 -1.17 -11.60 5.31
N LYS A 151 -1.67 -12.83 5.08
CA LYS A 151 -1.34 -13.65 3.91
C LYS A 151 -2.26 -13.36 2.74
N TYR A 152 -3.56 -13.27 3.02
CA TYR A 152 -4.59 -13.09 1.99
C TYR A 152 -5.72 -12.21 2.51
N VAL A 153 -6.31 -11.42 1.62
CA VAL A 153 -7.49 -10.60 1.88
C VAL A 153 -8.45 -10.75 0.73
N ASP A 154 -9.66 -11.22 1.02
CA ASP A 154 -10.81 -11.08 0.14
C ASP A 154 -11.69 -9.92 0.64
N LYS A 155 -12.19 -9.11 -0.29
CA LYS A 155 -12.87 -7.85 0.01
C LYS A 155 -14.20 -7.78 -0.73
N GLU A 156 -15.26 -7.55 0.02
CA GLU A 156 -16.58 -7.21 -0.50
C GLU A 156 -16.94 -5.78 -0.07
N VAL A 157 -17.49 -4.99 -0.99
CA VAL A 157 -17.92 -3.61 -0.71
C VAL A 157 -19.35 -3.43 -1.16
N LYS A 158 -20.24 -3.10 -0.22
CA LYS A 158 -21.61 -2.69 -0.51
C LYS A 158 -21.71 -1.18 -0.40
N THR A 159 -22.30 -0.57 -1.42
CA THR A 159 -22.39 0.89 -1.53
C THR A 159 -23.85 1.30 -1.65
N SER A 160 -24.31 2.14 -0.73
CA SER A 160 -25.64 2.70 -0.73
C SER A 160 -25.61 4.22 -0.52
N TYR A 161 -26.72 4.88 -0.82
CA TYR A 161 -26.92 6.30 -0.56
C TYR A 161 -28.25 6.48 0.17
N GLN A 162 -28.18 7.04 1.38
CA GLN A 162 -29.34 7.31 2.24
C GLN A 162 -28.97 8.44 3.20
N ASP A 163 -29.97 9.13 3.76
CA ASP A 163 -29.76 10.26 4.68
C ASP A 163 -28.81 11.33 4.12
N ASN A 164 -28.86 11.53 2.79
CA ASN A 164 -28.02 12.46 2.05
C ASN A 164 -26.50 12.24 2.20
N GLN A 165 -26.07 11.00 2.44
CA GLN A 165 -24.66 10.64 2.51
C GLN A 165 -24.40 9.24 1.92
N PHE A 166 -23.19 9.03 1.39
CA PHE A 166 -22.74 7.73 0.95
C PHE A 166 -22.48 6.80 2.13
N HIS A 167 -22.84 5.54 1.96
CA HIS A 167 -22.64 4.48 2.93
C HIS A 167 -21.82 3.36 2.28
N PHE A 168 -20.73 2.98 2.94
CA PHE A 168 -19.82 1.92 2.49
C PHE A 168 -19.70 0.86 3.58
N ASP A 169 -20.27 -0.30 3.34
CA ASP A 169 -20.09 -1.48 4.18
C ASP A 169 -19.03 -2.38 3.53
N VAL A 170 -17.86 -2.43 4.15
CA VAL A 170 -16.68 -3.17 3.67
C VAL A 170 -16.49 -4.41 4.54
N GLU A 171 -16.62 -5.58 3.95
CA GLU A 171 -16.25 -6.85 4.59
C GLU A 171 -14.85 -7.27 4.12
N LEU A 172 -13.94 -7.50 5.07
CA LEU A 172 -12.56 -7.91 4.80
C LEU A 172 -12.33 -9.29 5.38
N LYS A 173 -12.38 -10.33 4.54
CA LYS A 173 -12.02 -11.70 4.94
C LYS A 173 -10.51 -11.83 4.89
N MET A 174 -9.88 -11.91 6.06
CA MET A 174 -8.43 -11.86 6.22
C MET A 174 -7.89 -13.20 6.68
N GLU A 175 -6.99 -13.78 5.90
CA GLU A 175 -6.19 -14.90 6.35
C GLU A 175 -4.87 -14.40 6.91
N ILE A 176 -4.60 -14.70 8.18
CA ILE A 176 -3.41 -14.25 8.87
C ILE A 176 -2.54 -15.43 9.31
N SER A 177 -1.27 -15.13 9.52
CA SER A 177 -0.31 -16.05 10.10
C SER A 177 0.46 -15.35 11.19
N ILE A 178 0.67 -16.05 12.30
CA ILE A 178 1.40 -15.51 13.45
C ILE A 178 2.90 -15.61 13.14
N SER A 179 3.62 -14.52 13.34
CA SER A 179 5.05 -14.41 12.99
C SER A 179 6.02 -14.73 14.12
N GLU A 180 5.62 -14.71 15.40
CA GLU A 180 6.57 -14.84 16.52
C GLU A 180 6.13 -15.79 17.64
N ARG A 181 7.13 -16.51 18.18
CA ARG A 181 7.11 -17.43 19.34
C ARG A 181 7.39 -16.74 20.70
N TYR A 182 7.04 -15.45 20.88
CA TYR A 182 7.05 -14.89 22.25
C TYR A 182 5.87 -15.40 23.09
N SER A 183 5.04 -16.27 22.52
CA SER A 183 3.76 -16.62 23.05
C SER A 183 3.82 -17.78 24.03
N SER A 184 3.76 -17.44 25.31
CA SER A 184 3.04 -18.18 26.37
C SER A 184 1.55 -18.43 26.05
N PHE A 185 1.10 -18.29 24.81
CA PHE A 185 -0.29 -18.38 24.38
C PHE A 185 -0.49 -19.68 23.61
N ASP A 186 -1.50 -20.43 24.01
CA ASP A 186 -1.96 -21.60 23.26
C ASP A 186 -2.94 -21.13 22.18
N VAL A 187 -2.38 -20.83 21.01
CA VAL A 187 -3.13 -20.37 19.83
C VAL A 187 -4.15 -21.41 19.38
N ALA A 188 -3.82 -22.70 19.48
CA ALA A 188 -4.71 -23.77 19.03
C ALA A 188 -5.97 -23.83 19.90
N THR A 189 -5.80 -23.71 21.22
CA THR A 189 -6.89 -23.78 22.20
C THR A 189 -7.79 -22.53 22.19
N HIS A 190 -7.21 -21.34 21.96
CA HIS A 190 -7.94 -20.05 22.04
C HIS A 190 -8.16 -19.40 20.66
N LYS A 191 -8.05 -20.17 19.57
CA LYS A 191 -8.08 -19.65 18.19
C LYS A 191 -9.25 -18.69 17.93
N LYS A 192 -10.47 -19.11 18.23
CA LYS A 192 -11.68 -18.30 17.98
C LYS A 192 -11.72 -17.01 18.79
N GLU A 193 -11.29 -17.08 20.04
CA GLU A 193 -11.22 -15.90 20.92
C GLU A 193 -10.17 -14.91 20.42
N LEU A 194 -9.01 -15.41 19.99
CA LEU A 194 -7.97 -14.59 19.36
C LEU A 194 -8.47 -13.94 18.07
N GLU A 195 -9.17 -14.68 17.20
CA GLU A 195 -9.78 -14.13 15.98
C GLU A 195 -10.71 -12.95 16.32
N GLN A 196 -11.62 -13.11 17.30
CA GLN A 196 -12.52 -12.02 17.74
C GLN A 196 -11.78 -10.81 18.32
N VAL A 197 -10.74 -11.04 19.12
CA VAL A 197 -9.91 -9.97 19.69
C VAL A 197 -9.22 -9.19 18.56
N LEU A 198 -8.66 -9.88 17.57
CA LEU A 198 -8.01 -9.27 16.43
C LEU A 198 -8.99 -8.53 15.53
N GLU A 199 -10.18 -9.08 15.28
CA GLU A 199 -11.26 -8.40 14.54
C GLU A 199 -11.62 -7.07 15.20
N LYS A 200 -11.75 -7.04 16.54
CA LYS A 200 -12.05 -5.83 17.28
C LYS A 200 -10.91 -4.80 17.20
N ASP A 201 -9.66 -5.21 17.41
CA ASP A 201 -8.50 -4.33 17.30
C ASP A 201 -8.35 -3.75 15.88
N LEU A 202 -8.46 -4.59 14.85
CA LEU A 202 -8.40 -4.18 13.45
C LEU A 202 -9.55 -3.23 13.09
N SER A 203 -10.77 -3.51 13.54
CA SER A 203 -11.93 -2.63 13.32
C SER A 203 -11.66 -1.23 13.85
N GLN A 204 -11.12 -1.11 15.07
CA GLN A 204 -10.78 0.18 15.67
C GLN A 204 -9.65 0.89 14.90
N ARG A 205 -8.63 0.17 14.46
CA ARG A 205 -7.54 0.73 13.65
C ARG A 205 -8.03 1.24 12.31
N TYR A 206 -8.84 0.45 11.60
CA TYR A 206 -9.42 0.86 10.33
C TYR A 206 -10.33 2.07 10.49
N GLN A 207 -11.18 2.11 11.53
CA GLN A 207 -12.02 3.28 11.79
C GLN A 207 -11.19 4.55 12.04
N LYS A 208 -10.10 4.46 12.80
CA LYS A 208 -9.17 5.58 13.00
C LYS A 208 -8.49 6.01 11.69
N LEU A 209 -8.12 5.05 10.85
CA LEU A 209 -7.50 5.31 9.55
C LEU A 209 -8.48 6.04 8.62
N ILE A 210 -9.72 5.57 8.52
CA ILE A 210 -10.75 6.23 7.72
C ILE A 210 -11.06 7.63 8.26
N ALA A 211 -11.18 7.80 9.57
CA ALA A 211 -11.37 9.12 10.17
C ALA A 211 -10.22 10.09 9.83
N THR A 212 -8.99 9.57 9.73
CA THR A 212 -7.83 10.36 9.29
C THR A 212 -7.97 10.79 7.83
N PHE A 213 -8.36 9.87 6.94
CA PHE A 213 -8.61 10.18 5.53
C PHE A 213 -9.73 11.22 5.35
N GLN A 214 -10.84 11.05 6.07
CA GLN A 214 -11.97 11.97 6.05
C GLN A 214 -11.60 13.36 6.58
N LYS A 215 -10.85 13.42 7.70
CA LYS A 215 -10.32 14.68 8.25
C LYS A 215 -9.46 15.44 7.25
N HIS A 216 -8.63 14.73 6.49
CA HIS A 216 -7.75 15.32 5.49
C HIS A 216 -8.43 15.48 4.12
N GLN A 217 -9.70 15.12 3.98
CA GLN A 217 -10.45 15.14 2.71
C GLN A 217 -9.67 14.45 1.59
N VAL A 218 -9.20 13.24 1.85
CA VAL A 218 -8.50 12.41 0.86
C VAL A 218 -9.14 11.03 0.85
N ASP A 219 -9.24 10.44 -0.34
CA ASP A 219 -9.75 9.08 -0.54
C ASP A 219 -8.68 8.22 -1.25
N PRO A 220 -7.59 7.85 -0.54
CA PRO A 220 -6.53 7.02 -1.10
C PRO A 220 -6.96 5.55 -1.27
N VAL A 221 -8.15 5.18 -0.80
CA VAL A 221 -8.71 3.82 -0.90
C VAL A 221 -9.51 3.66 -2.20
N GLY A 222 -10.11 4.74 -2.70
CA GLY A 222 -10.89 4.78 -3.93
C GLY A 222 -12.37 4.50 -3.72
N PHE A 223 -12.96 4.91 -2.59
CA PHE A 223 -14.41 4.82 -2.35
C PHE A 223 -15.25 5.55 -3.41
N GLY A 224 -14.74 6.61 -4.03
CA GLY A 224 -15.45 7.32 -5.10
C GLY A 224 -15.63 6.48 -6.36
N VAL A 225 -14.76 5.51 -6.62
CA VAL A 225 -14.93 4.53 -7.70
C VAL A 225 -16.17 3.66 -7.43
N TYR A 226 -16.37 3.23 -6.18
CA TYR A 226 -17.54 2.46 -5.78
C TYR A 226 -18.81 3.31 -5.81
N ALA A 227 -18.76 4.55 -5.32
CA ALA A 227 -19.88 5.48 -5.42
C ALA A 227 -20.30 5.71 -6.88
N ARG A 228 -19.35 5.92 -7.79
CA ARG A 228 -19.62 6.06 -9.22
C ARG A 228 -20.27 4.81 -9.80
N ALA A 229 -19.75 3.63 -9.46
CA ALA A 229 -20.22 2.37 -10.04
C ALA A 229 -21.63 1.97 -9.57
N TYR A 230 -21.96 2.19 -8.29
CA TYR A 230 -23.18 1.66 -7.68
C TYR A 230 -24.23 2.73 -7.35
N GLN A 231 -23.83 4.00 -7.23
CA GLN A 231 -24.69 5.13 -6.85
C GLN A 231 -24.48 6.32 -7.79
N TYR A 232 -24.40 6.04 -9.11
CA TYR A 232 -24.00 7.02 -10.13
C TYR A 232 -24.77 8.34 -10.09
N LYS A 233 -26.10 8.28 -9.95
CA LYS A 233 -26.96 9.48 -9.93
C LYS A 233 -26.57 10.46 -8.81
N GLU A 234 -26.22 9.92 -7.65
CA GLU A 234 -25.85 10.72 -6.48
C GLU A 234 -24.37 11.12 -6.55
N TRP A 235 -23.51 10.21 -7.01
CA TRP A 235 -22.09 10.50 -7.23
C TRP A 235 -21.88 11.64 -8.23
N LYS A 236 -22.65 11.66 -9.32
CA LYS A 236 -22.54 12.68 -10.37
C LYS A 236 -22.75 14.11 -9.84
N LYS A 237 -23.56 14.27 -8.80
CA LYS A 237 -23.82 15.59 -8.16
C LYS A 237 -22.61 16.11 -7.38
N VAL A 238 -21.73 15.21 -6.95
CA VAL A 238 -20.58 15.52 -6.10
C VAL A 238 -19.25 15.21 -6.77
N GLU A 239 -19.22 14.88 -8.07
CA GLU A 239 -18.02 14.38 -8.73
C GLU A 239 -16.86 15.38 -8.66
N GLU A 240 -17.12 16.69 -8.81
CA GLU A 240 -16.09 17.75 -8.74
C GLU A 240 -15.57 17.98 -7.32
N ASP A 241 -16.36 17.62 -6.31
CA ASP A 241 -16.12 17.88 -4.88
C ASP A 241 -16.12 16.57 -4.07
N TRP A 242 -15.77 15.44 -4.72
CA TRP A 242 -15.81 14.11 -4.12
C TRP A 242 -15.08 14.04 -2.77
N PRO A 243 -13.88 14.64 -2.57
CA PRO A 243 -13.22 14.69 -1.27
C PRO A 243 -14.10 15.18 -0.11
N LYS A 244 -14.96 16.18 -0.34
CA LYS A 244 -15.89 16.69 0.68
C LYS A 244 -17.03 15.71 0.92
N ALA A 245 -17.60 15.13 -0.14
CA ALA A 245 -18.64 14.12 -0.01
C ALA A 245 -18.12 12.87 0.74
N PHE A 246 -16.89 12.43 0.46
CA PHE A 246 -16.23 11.34 1.18
C PHE A 246 -16.01 11.66 2.66
N ALA A 247 -15.63 12.91 2.99
CA ALA A 247 -15.45 13.33 4.38
C ALA A 247 -16.73 13.21 5.23
N HIS A 248 -17.91 13.29 4.60
CA HIS A 248 -19.21 13.09 5.23
C HIS A 248 -19.78 11.67 5.07
N ALA A 249 -19.12 10.79 4.32
CA ALA A 249 -19.61 9.43 4.11
C ALA A 249 -19.54 8.58 5.38
N LYS A 250 -20.47 7.62 5.50
CA LYS A 250 -20.43 6.61 6.55
C LYS A 250 -19.70 5.37 6.05
N VAL A 251 -18.54 5.09 6.63
CA VAL A 251 -17.73 3.91 6.28
C VAL A 251 -17.71 2.94 7.45
N ARG A 252 -18.16 1.72 7.22
CA ARG A 252 -18.09 0.62 8.17
C ARG A 252 -17.18 -0.45 7.60
N ILE A 253 -16.09 -0.74 8.30
CA ILE A 253 -15.17 -1.82 7.94
C ILE A 253 -15.34 -2.95 8.95
N LYS A 254 -15.62 -4.15 8.45
CA LYS A 254 -15.78 -5.38 9.23
C LYS A 254 -14.71 -6.39 8.80
N PRO A 255 -13.57 -6.44 9.50
CA PRO A 255 -12.62 -7.53 9.37
C PRO A 255 -13.24 -8.84 9.88
N ILE A 256 -12.99 -9.93 9.15
CA ILE A 256 -13.27 -11.31 9.56
C ILE A 256 -11.94 -12.03 9.49
N VAL A 257 -11.41 -12.44 10.63
CA VAL A 257 -10.03 -12.95 10.73
C VAL A 257 -10.03 -14.47 10.79
N SER A 258 -9.22 -15.10 9.95
CA SER A 258 -8.94 -16.54 10.00
C SER A 258 -7.44 -16.77 10.22
N ILE A 259 -7.09 -17.40 11.35
CA ILE A 259 -5.70 -17.80 11.62
C ILE A 259 -5.43 -19.09 10.84
N LYS A 260 -4.53 -19.03 9.85
CA LYS A 260 -4.16 -20.16 8.96
C LYS A 260 -2.81 -20.80 9.26
N GLY A 261 -1.96 -20.16 10.07
CA GLY A 261 -0.67 -20.72 10.45
C GLY A 261 -0.07 -20.04 11.67
N PHE A 262 0.67 -20.81 12.46
CA PHE A 262 1.34 -20.35 13.68
C PHE A 262 2.86 -20.58 13.64
N GLY A 263 3.44 -20.60 12.43
CA GLY A 263 4.83 -20.98 12.19
C GLY A 263 5.03 -22.50 12.22
N VAL A 264 6.09 -23.00 11.57
CA VAL A 264 6.45 -24.42 11.63
C VAL A 264 6.89 -24.76 13.06
N ILE A 265 6.37 -25.87 13.60
CA ILE A 265 6.93 -26.53 14.79
C ILE A 265 8.18 -27.27 14.30
N GLU A 266 9.29 -26.57 14.23
CA GLU A 266 10.62 -27.19 14.33
C GLU A 266 11.23 -26.88 15.71
#